data_AF-A0A6B3CN18-F1
#
_entry.id   AF-A0A6B3CN18-F1
#
_cell.length_a   1.000
_cell.length_b   1.000
_cell.length_c   1.000
_cell.angle_alpha   90.00
_cell.angle_beta   90.00
_cell.angle_gamma   90.00
#
_symmetry.space_group_name_H-M   'P 1'
#
loop_
_entity.id
_entity.type
_entity.pdbx_description
1 polymer ?
#
loop_
_entity_poly.entity_id
_entity_poly.type
_entity_poly.pdbx_seq_one_letter_code
_entity_poly.pdbx_strand_id
1 'polypeptide(L)' 'MRLHTLRLQAFGPFASTHTVDFDALSADGLFLLHGDTGAGKSTIFAAICFALYGKPPGDR' A
#
# COMPACT_ATOMS: atom_id res chain seq x y z
N MET A 1 -5.02 -0.26 -15.79
CA MET A 1 -4.64 0.66 -14.70
C MET A 1 -3.35 0.12 -14.08
N ARG A 2 -2.33 0.96 -13.86
CA ARG A 2 -1.05 0.58 -13.24
C ARG A 2 -0.76 1.54 -12.07
N LEU A 3 -0.31 1.01 -10.94
CA LEU A 3 0.16 1.82 -9.82
C LEU A 3 1.59 2.24 -10.09
N HIS A 4 1.90 3.53 -9.95
CA HIS A 4 3.25 4.08 -10.09
C HIS A 4 3.84 4.41 -8.72
N THR A 5 3.09 5.18 -7.90
CA THR A 5 3.55 5.58 -6.57
C THR A 5 2.38 5.58 -5.59
N LEU A 6 2.64 5.17 -4.35
CA LEU A 6 1.76 5.41 -3.21
C LEU A 6 2.54 6.19 -2.15
N ARG A 7 2.03 7.35 -1.76
CA ARG A 7 2.51 8.10 -0.59
C ARG A 7 1.43 8.09 0.48
N LEU A 8 1.79 7.69 1.70
CA LEU A 8 0.88 7.58 2.83
C LEU A 8 1.53 8.08 4.11
N GLN A 9 0.74 8.62 5.03
CA GLN A 9 1.14 9.04 6.37
C GLN A 9 -0.06 8.90 7.30
N ALA A 10 0.21 8.61 8.58
CA ALA A 10 -0.80 8.48 9.62
C ALA A 10 -1.95 7.52 9.21
N PHE A 11 -1.58 6.40 8.57
CA PHE A 11 -2.53 5.42 8.05
C PHE A 11 -2.17 4.02 8.55
N GLY A 12 -2.96 3.47 9.48
CA GLY A 12 -2.65 2.22 10.18
C GLY A 12 -1.30 2.27 10.90
N PRO A 13 -0.38 1.29 10.72
CA PRO A 13 0.93 1.29 11.40
C PRO A 13 1.94 2.28 10.80
N PHE A 14 1.61 2.98 9.70
CA PHE A 14 2.49 3.95 9.05
C PHE A 14 2.33 5.35 9.66
N ALA A 15 2.94 5.60 10.82
CA ALA A 15 2.83 6.88 11.52
C ALA A 15 3.47 8.05 10.74
N SER A 16 4.65 7.83 10.15
CA SER A 16 5.37 8.81 9.35
C SER A 16 5.01 8.74 7.86
N THR A 17 5.46 9.72 7.08
CA THR A 17 5.40 9.64 5.62
C THR A 17 6.20 8.44 5.12
N HIS A 18 5.55 7.61 4.32
CA HIS A 18 6.17 6.55 3.54
C HIS A 18 5.81 6.72 2.06
N THR A 19 6.73 6.35 1.19
CA THR A 19 6.54 6.35 -0.27
C THR A 19 6.91 4.98 -0.80
N VAL A 20 6.01 4.36 -1.56
CA VAL A 20 6.24 3.10 -2.27
C VAL A 20 6.30 3.43 -3.76
N ASP A 21 7.43 3.10 -4.38
CA ASP A 21 7.62 3.17 -5.83
C ASP A 21 7.32 1.80 -6.45
N PHE A 22 6.17 1.69 -7.11
CA PHE A 22 5.75 0.45 -7.75
C PHE A 22 6.40 0.24 -9.09
N ASP A 23 6.90 1.28 -9.76
CA ASP A 23 7.62 1.11 -11.02
C ASP A 23 8.95 0.42 -10.75
N ALA A 24 9.67 0.83 -9.69
CA ALA A 24 10.89 0.17 -9.25
C ALA A 24 10.63 -1.28 -8.79
N LEU A 25 9.56 -1.53 -8.02
CA LEU A 25 9.24 -2.87 -7.53
C LEU A 25 8.74 -3.82 -8.64
N SER A 26 8.02 -3.31 -9.63
CA SER A 26 7.44 -4.10 -10.72
C SER A 26 8.35 -4.21 -11.95
N ALA A 27 9.61 -3.74 -11.87
CA ALA A 27 10.55 -3.76 -12.99
C ALA A 27 10.70 -5.17 -13.59
N ASP A 28 10.74 -6.21 -12.74
CA ASP A 28 10.84 -7.63 -13.14
C ASP A 28 9.47 -8.33 -13.22
N GLY A 29 8.36 -7.58 -13.18
CA GLY A 29 6.99 -8.08 -13.37
C GLY A 29 6.30 -8.66 -12.14
N LEU A 30 7.04 -9.02 -11.08
CA LEU A 30 6.47 -9.53 -9.82
C LEU A 30 7.29 -9.06 -8.61
N PHE A 31 6.60 -8.69 -7.53
CA PHE A 31 7.23 -8.38 -6.25
C PHE A 31 6.43 -8.99 -5.09
N LEU A 32 7.10 -9.12 -3.93
CA LEU A 32 6.55 -9.69 -2.71
C LEU A 32 6.41 -8.63 -1.62
N LEU A 33 5.24 -8.54 -1.00
CA LEU A 33 5.03 -7.86 0.27
C LEU A 33 5.20 -8.86 1.42
N HIS A 34 6.27 -8.74 2.20
CA HIS A 34 6.60 -9.64 3.30
C HIS A 34 6.79 -8.87 4.63
N GLY A 35 6.65 -9.57 5.75
CA GLY A 35 6.82 -9.04 7.11
C GLY A 35 5.86 -9.68 8.11
N ASP A 36 6.02 -9.36 9.40
CA ASP A 36 5.23 -9.93 10.48
C ASP A 36 3.73 -9.54 10.43
N THR A 37 2.90 -10.31 11.12
CA THR A 37 1.49 -9.94 11.34
C THR A 37 1.43 -8.59 12.06
N GLY A 38 0.59 -7.68 11.57
CA GLY A 38 0.50 -6.31 12.08
C GLY A 38 1.48 -5.32 11.44
N ALA A 39 2.46 -5.76 10.65
CA ALA A 39 3.44 -4.87 10.00
C ALA A 39 2.86 -3.95 8.90
N GLY A 40 1.56 -4.01 8.61
CA GLY A 40 0.91 -3.09 7.66
C GLY A 40 0.77 -3.56 6.22
N LYS A 41 1.05 -4.85 5.92
CA LYS A 41 0.89 -5.43 4.57
C LYS A 41 -0.53 -5.21 4.01
N SER A 42 -1.56 -5.64 4.75
CA SER A 42 -2.97 -5.41 4.38
C SER A 42 -3.34 -3.92 4.35
N THR A 43 -2.68 -3.13 5.19
CA THR A 43 -2.87 -1.68 5.24
C THR A 43 -2.40 -0.99 3.95
N ILE A 44 -1.33 -1.46 3.31
CA ILE A 44 -0.91 -0.92 1.99
C ILE A 44 -2.01 -1.12 0.95
N PHE A 45 -2.64 -2.30 0.89
CA PHE A 45 -3.77 -2.54 0.00
C PHE A 45 -4.98 -1.64 0.35
N ALA A 46 -5.28 -1.48 1.64
CA ALA A 46 -6.35 -0.59 2.07
C ALA A 46 -6.07 0.88 1.71
N ALA A 47 -4.82 1.34 1.81
CA ALA A 47 -4.40 2.68 1.43
C ALA A 47 -4.56 2.92 -0.07
N ILE A 48 -4.22 1.93 -0.91
CA ILE A 48 -4.45 1.98 -2.37
C ILE A 48 -5.95 2.15 -2.66
N CYS A 49 -6.80 1.31 -2.07
CA CYS A 49 -8.25 1.40 -2.26
C CYS A 49 -8.81 2.75 -1.78
N PHE A 50 -8.37 3.21 -0.61
CA PHE A 50 -8.81 4.49 -0.07
C PHE A 50 -8.37 5.67 -0.96
N ALA A 51 -7.13 5.68 -1.44
CA ALA A 51 -6.62 6.74 -2.31
C ALA A 51 -7.36 6.81 -3.66
N LEU A 52 -7.75 5.66 -4.22
CA LEU A 52 -8.43 5.59 -5.51
C LEU A 52 -9.95 5.76 -5.41
N TYR A 53 -10.56 5.32 -4.31
CA TYR A 53 -12.02 5.17 -4.21
C TYR A 53 -12.64 5.87 -3.00
N GLY A 54 -11.84 6.55 -2.16
CA GLY A 54 -12.31 7.29 -0.98
C GLY A 54 -12.74 6.41 0.20
N LYS A 55 -12.61 5.08 0.09
CA LYS A 55 -12.95 4.13 1.15
C LYS A 55 -12.00 2.93 1.16
N PRO A 56 -11.64 2.39 2.34
CA PRO A 56 -10.94 1.11 2.40
C PRO A 56 -11.84 -0.01 1.87
N PRO A 57 -11.28 -1.20 1.57
CA PRO A 57 -12.07 -2.37 1.24
C PRO A 57 -13.06 -2.62 2.39
N GLY A 58 -14.34 -2.80 2.05
CA GLY A 58 -15.37 -3.04 3.07
C GLY A 58 -15.07 -4.31 3.86
N ASP A 59 -15.35 -4.26 5.17
CA ASP A 59 -15.34 -5.44 6.02
C ASP A 59 -16.29 -6.50 5.45
N ARG A 60 -15.85 -7.76 5.49
CA ARG A 60 -16.77 -8.90 5.50
C ARG A 60 -17.24 -9.14 6.92
#